data_AF-A0A1V1TRA7-F1
#
_entry.id   AF-A0A1V1TRA7-F1
#
_cell.length_a   1.000
_cell.length_b   1.000
_cell.length_c   1.000
_cell.angle_alpha   90.00
_cell.angle_beta   90.00
_cell.angle_gamma   90.00
#
_symmetry.space_group_name_H-M   'P 1'
#
loop_
_entity.id
_entity.type
_entity.pdbx_description
1 polymer ?
#
loop_
_entity_poly.entity_id
_entity_poly.type
_entity_poly.pdbx_seq_one_letter_code
_entity_poly.pdbx_strand_id
1 'polypeptide(L)'
;MWSPLRQDGDTKIVGPAYTVKYAPLDDPAPKHSTHYIDHVPEGAVVFVSCPPKTPNAVYGGLMSTRAQALGAVGSIIDGRFRDVQEQRDLAYPVKNLIPPVYYPLLFRPWRQLTSL
;
A
#
# COMPACT_ATOMS: atom_id res chain seq x y z
N MET A 1 1.87 10.66 -0.01
CA MET A 1 1.02 11.68 0.65
C MET A 1 1.93 12.76 1.20
N TRP A 2 1.71 14.03 0.87
CA TRP A 2 2.32 15.15 1.57
C TRP A 2 1.25 16.22 1.84
N SER A 3 1.24 16.72 3.07
CA SER A 3 0.37 17.81 3.53
C SER A 3 1.28 18.99 3.89
N PRO A 4 1.00 20.22 3.43
CA PRO A 4 -0.26 20.64 2.80
C PRO A 4 -0.41 20.24 1.31
N LEU A 5 0.66 19.88 0.58
CA LEU A 5 0.60 19.26 -0.76
C LEU A 5 1.87 18.39 -0.94
N ARG A 6 1.82 17.11 -1.31
CA ARG A 6 1.47 16.49 -2.58
C ARG A 6 0.44 15.36 -2.42
N GLN A 7 -0.70 15.54 -3.08
CA GLN A 7 -1.54 14.50 -3.65
C GLN A 7 -1.75 14.89 -5.11
N ASP A 8 -1.40 14.02 -6.06
CA ASP A 8 -1.57 14.31 -7.48
C ASP A 8 -2.65 13.39 -8.08
N GLY A 9 -3.49 13.95 -8.94
CA GLY A 9 -4.73 13.39 -9.50
C GLY A 9 -6.03 13.80 -8.78
N ASP A 10 -7.10 14.06 -9.54
CA ASP A 10 -8.42 14.50 -9.04
C ASP A 10 -9.15 13.46 -8.17
N THR A 11 -8.72 12.20 -8.24
CA THR A 11 -9.39 11.09 -7.56
C THR A 11 -9.01 11.01 -6.09
N LYS A 12 -9.98 11.31 -5.22
CA LYS A 12 -9.90 11.10 -3.76
C LYS A 12 -10.47 9.73 -3.43
N ILE A 13 -9.81 9.03 -2.51
CA ILE A 13 -10.24 7.72 -2.02
C ILE A 13 -10.55 7.88 -0.54
N VAL A 14 -11.76 7.53 -0.12
CA VAL A 14 -12.22 7.62 1.27
C VAL A 14 -13.01 6.35 1.60
N GLY A 15 -12.62 5.67 2.68
CA GLY A 15 -13.27 4.45 3.12
C GLY A 15 -12.53 3.81 4.31
N PRO A 16 -13.10 2.78 4.95
CA PRO A 16 -12.44 2.02 6.00
C PRO A 16 -11.15 1.36 5.48
N ALA A 17 -10.07 1.46 6.25
CA ALA A 17 -8.79 0.89 5.86
C ALA A 17 -8.77 -0.63 6.10
N TYR A 18 -8.60 -1.41 5.02
CA TYR A 18 -8.34 -2.85 5.08
C TYR A 18 -6.84 -3.10 4.92
N THR A 19 -6.16 -3.36 6.03
CA THR A 19 -4.69 -3.40 6.08
C THR A 19 -4.14 -4.81 5.90
N VAL A 20 -3.13 -4.93 5.04
CA VAL A 20 -2.43 -6.18 4.74
C VAL A 20 -0.94 -5.93 4.89
N LYS A 21 -0.29 -6.77 5.70
CA LYS A 21 1.16 -6.71 5.90
C LYS A 21 1.78 -7.97 5.32
N TYR A 22 2.67 -7.80 4.34
CA TYR A 22 3.51 -8.89 3.87
C TYR A 22 4.63 -9.13 4.88
N ALA A 23 4.94 -10.40 5.11
CA ALA A 23 6.04 -10.84 5.97
C ALA A 23 7.02 -11.71 5.15
N PRO A 24 8.31 -11.75 5.54
CA PRO A 24 9.26 -12.71 5.03
C PRO A 24 8.79 -14.17 5.21
N LEU A 25 9.30 -15.09 4.39
CA LEU A 25 8.88 -16.50 4.44
C LEU A 25 9.33 -17.22 5.73
N ASP A 26 10.41 -16.73 6.32
CA ASP A 26 11.01 -17.15 7.59
C ASP A 26 10.29 -16.57 8.82
N ASP A 27 9.27 -15.71 8.63
CA ASP A 27 8.45 -15.22 9.73
C ASP A 27 7.55 -16.35 10.27
N PRO A 28 7.49 -16.56 11.60
CA PRO A 28 6.64 -17.57 12.23
C PRO A 28 5.14 -17.26 12.15
N ALA A 29 4.74 -16.11 11.60
CA ALA A 29 3.34 -15.73 11.45
C ALA A 29 2.52 -16.76 10.65
N PRO A 30 1.25 -16.99 11.03
CA PRO A 30 0.39 -17.95 10.36
C PRO A 30 0.15 -17.52 8.90
N LYS A 31 0.38 -18.45 7.97
CA LYS A 31 0.03 -18.26 6.56
C LYS A 31 -1.50 -18.32 6.41
N HIS A 32 -2.08 -17.30 5.80
CA HIS A 32 -3.49 -17.36 5.42
C HIS A 32 -3.68 -18.38 4.29
N SER A 33 -4.69 -19.24 4.41
CA SER A 33 -5.06 -20.24 3.39
C SER A 33 -5.63 -19.62 2.12
N THR A 34 -6.21 -18.42 2.25
CA THR A 34 -6.89 -17.69 1.17
C THR A 34 -6.16 -16.38 0.91
N HIS A 35 -6.22 -15.91 -0.33
CA HIS A 35 -5.67 -14.62 -0.68
C HIS A 35 -6.47 -13.49 0.00
N TYR A 36 -5.78 -12.51 0.60
CA TYR A 36 -6.43 -11.42 1.33
C TYR A 36 -7.42 -10.62 0.49
N ILE A 37 -7.21 -10.61 -0.83
CA ILE A 37 -8.01 -9.83 -1.79
C ILE A 37 -9.45 -10.32 -1.87
N ASP A 38 -9.72 -11.59 -1.55
CA ASP A 38 -11.06 -12.18 -1.62
C ASP A 38 -11.94 -11.80 -0.43
N HIS A 39 -11.33 -11.26 0.63
CA HIS A 39 -11.99 -10.86 1.86
C HIS A 39 -12.09 -9.34 2.03
N VAL A 40 -11.80 -8.58 0.96
CA VAL A 40 -11.90 -7.12 0.99
C VAL A 40 -13.37 -6.72 1.14
N PRO A 41 -13.73 -5.93 2.18
CA PRO A 41 -15.09 -5.47 2.35
C PRO A 41 -15.43 -4.37 1.33
N GLU A 42 -16.71 -4.29 0.97
CA GLU A 42 -17.24 -3.22 0.13
C GLU A 42 -16.99 -1.85 0.77
N GLY A 43 -16.65 -0.86 -0.06
CA GLY A 43 -16.35 0.50 0.37
C GLY A 43 -14.96 0.68 0.99
N ALA A 44 -14.17 -0.38 1.16
CA ALA A 44 -12.88 -0.31 1.84
C ALA A 44 -11.74 0.23 0.95
N VAL A 45 -10.75 0.83 1.62
CA VAL A 45 -9.46 1.21 1.05
C VAL A 45 -8.47 0.10 1.38
N VAL A 46 -7.99 -0.61 0.37
CA VAL A 46 -7.00 -1.67 0.58
C VAL A 46 -5.65 -1.03 0.83
N PHE A 47 -5.04 -1.29 1.99
CA PHE A 47 -3.72 -0.81 2.34
C PHE A 47 -2.75 -1.98 2.40
N VAL A 48 -1.75 -2.00 1.53
CA VAL A 48 -0.75 -3.07 1.47
C VAL A 48 0.60 -2.52 1.88
N SER A 49 1.23 -3.08 2.91
CA SER A 49 2.61 -2.78 3.27
C SER A 49 3.50 -3.99 3.07
N CYS A 50 4.65 -3.76 2.44
CA CYS A 50 5.68 -4.76 2.22
C CYS A 50 6.97 -4.40 2.95
N PRO A 51 7.77 -5.39 3.37
CA PRO A 51 9.04 -5.12 4.00
C PRO A 51 9.99 -4.39 3.02
N PRO A 52 10.86 -3.51 3.55
CA PRO A 52 11.78 -2.75 2.71
C PRO A 52 12.70 -3.69 1.93
N LYS A 53 13.09 -3.28 0.72
CA LYS A 53 13.93 -4.06 -0.22
C LYS A 53 13.30 -5.33 -0.80
N THR A 54 11.97 -5.47 -0.75
CA THR A 54 11.28 -6.53 -1.48
C THR A 54 11.45 -6.31 -2.99
N PRO A 55 12.10 -7.24 -3.73
CA PRO A 55 12.31 -7.07 -5.17
C PRO A 55 11.02 -7.28 -5.97
N ASN A 56 10.11 -8.09 -5.44
CA ASN A 56 8.88 -8.50 -6.12
C ASN A 56 7.78 -7.44 -5.98
N ALA A 57 6.96 -7.31 -7.02
CA ALA A 57 5.72 -6.55 -6.94
C ALA A 57 4.71 -7.30 -6.06
N VAL A 58 4.17 -6.62 -5.05
CA VAL A 58 3.17 -7.18 -4.12
C VAL A 58 1.73 -6.92 -4.56
N TYR A 59 1.55 -6.10 -5.60
CA TYR A 59 0.25 -5.68 -6.10
C TYR A 59 0.28 -5.46 -7.62
N GLY A 60 -0.84 -5.70 -8.30
CA GLY A 60 -0.92 -5.61 -9.77
C GLY A 60 -2.34 -5.53 -10.30
N GLY A 61 -2.51 -5.78 -11.61
CA GLY A 61 -3.78 -5.65 -12.33
C GLY A 61 -4.88 -6.55 -11.78
N LEU A 62 -4.62 -7.86 -11.70
CA LEU A 62 -5.57 -8.87 -11.18
C LEU A 62 -6.14 -8.52 -9.80
N MET A 63 -5.28 -8.05 -8.88
CA MET A 63 -5.72 -7.65 -7.55
C MET A 63 -6.62 -6.41 -7.59
N SER A 64 -6.32 -5.49 -8.49
CA SER A 64 -7.12 -4.27 -8.70
C SER A 64 -8.49 -4.60 -9.28
N THR A 65 -8.54 -5.49 -10.27
CA THR A 65 -9.81 -5.99 -10.84
C THR A 65 -10.66 -6.67 -9.77
N ARG A 66 -10.05 -7.53 -8.93
CA ARG A 66 -10.77 -8.23 -7.86
C ARG A 66 -11.25 -7.26 -6.78
N ALA A 67 -10.42 -6.31 -6.35
CA ALA A 67 -10.81 -5.30 -5.39
C ALA A 67 -11.98 -4.45 -5.90
N GLN A 68 -11.94 -4.03 -7.17
CA GLN A 68 -13.04 -3.30 -7.80
C GLN A 68 -14.32 -4.15 -7.87
N ALA A 69 -14.21 -5.43 -8.24
CA ALA A 69 -15.36 -6.34 -8.30
C ALA A 69 -16.02 -6.59 -6.94
N LEU A 70 -15.26 -6.44 -5.84
CA LEU A 70 -15.75 -6.51 -4.45
C LEU A 70 -16.24 -5.16 -3.92
N GLY A 71 -16.18 -4.10 -4.73
CA GLY A 71 -16.64 -2.76 -4.35
C GLY A 71 -15.65 -1.96 -3.49
N ALA A 72 -14.35 -2.32 -3.51
CA ALA A 72 -13.33 -1.48 -2.89
C ALA A 72 -13.24 -0.11 -3.59
N VAL A 73 -12.98 0.94 -2.82
CA VAL A 73 -12.92 2.31 -3.35
C VAL A 73 -11.54 2.68 -3.91
N GLY A 74 -10.51 1.90 -3.59
CA GLY A 74 -9.15 2.13 -4.03
C GLY A 74 -8.09 1.39 -3.21
N SER A 75 -6.86 1.42 -3.70
CA SER A 75 -5.73 0.73 -3.07
C SER A 75 -4.55 1.66 -2.82
N ILE A 76 -3.95 1.55 -1.64
CA ILE A 76 -2.75 2.25 -1.21
C ILE A 76 -1.66 1.20 -1.00
N ILE A 77 -0.57 1.31 -1.77
CA ILE A 77 0.52 0.35 -1.74
C ILE A 77 1.78 1.02 -1.20
N ASP A 78 2.30 0.49 -0.10
CA ASP A 78 3.63 0.77 0.44
C ASP A 78 4.59 -0.31 -0.04
N GLY A 79 5.01 -0.16 -1.30
CA GLY A 79 5.80 -1.17 -1.98
C GLY A 79 5.88 -1.00 -3.50
N ARG A 80 6.37 -2.05 -4.16
CA ARG A 80 6.39 -2.13 -5.61
C ARG A 80 5.07 -2.73 -6.10
N PHE A 81 4.51 -2.15 -7.17
CA PHE A 81 3.35 -2.67 -7.87
C PHE A 81 3.60 -2.66 -9.38
N ARG A 82 2.83 -3.45 -10.13
CA ARG A 82 2.96 -3.61 -11.58
C ARG A 82 1.63 -3.32 -12.30
N ASP A 83 1.65 -3.43 -13.62
CA ASP A 83 0.46 -3.34 -14.49
C ASP A 83 -0.28 -2.00 -14.38
N VAL A 84 0.48 -0.90 -14.29
CA VAL A 84 -0.04 0.46 -14.08
C VAL A 84 -1.03 0.87 -15.18
N GLN A 85 -0.81 0.43 -16.42
CA GLN A 85 -1.72 0.74 -17.52
C GLN A 85 -3.09 0.05 -17.33
N GLU A 86 -3.11 -1.23 -16.97
CA GLU A 86 -4.36 -1.96 -16.68
C GLU A 86 -5.14 -1.29 -15.54
N GLN A 87 -4.46 -0.83 -14.49
CA GLN A 87 -5.09 -0.12 -13.37
C GLN A 87 -5.72 1.21 -13.81
N ARG A 88 -5.08 1.92 -14.74
CA ARG A 88 -5.62 3.16 -15.33
C ARG A 88 -6.83 2.87 -16.20
N ASP A 89 -6.77 1.83 -17.02
CA ASP A 89 -7.86 1.43 -17.91
C ASP A 89 -9.09 0.94 -17.12
N LEU A 90 -8.87 0.33 -15.95
CA LEU A 90 -9.92 -0.05 -14.99
C LEU A 90 -10.55 1.15 -14.25
N ALA A 91 -10.02 2.36 -14.41
CA ALA A 91 -10.39 3.56 -13.64
C ALA A 91 -10.36 3.34 -12.10
N TYR A 92 -9.56 2.38 -11.63
CA TYR A 92 -9.45 2.02 -10.23
C TYR A 92 -8.27 2.76 -9.60
N PRO A 93 -8.49 3.57 -8.55
CA PRO A 93 -7.44 4.44 -8.04
C PRO A 93 -6.43 3.67 -7.19
N VAL A 94 -5.19 3.59 -7.67
CA VAL A 94 -4.05 2.97 -6.98
C VAL A 94 -3.00 4.04 -6.68
N LYS A 95 -2.62 4.19 -5.40
CA LYS A 95 -1.64 5.18 -4.94
C LYS A 95 -0.47 4.51 -4.26
N ASN A 96 0.75 4.97 -4.55
CA ASN A 96 1.95 4.55 -3.84
C ASN A 96 2.23 5.46 -2.64
N LEU A 97 2.64 4.88 -1.53
CA LEU A 97 3.10 5.61 -0.34
C LEU A 97 4.56 6.04 -0.44
N ILE A 98 5.38 5.35 -1.24
CA ILE A 98 6.80 5.67 -1.38
C ILE A 98 6.92 6.93 -2.25
N PRO A 99 7.43 8.06 -1.71
CA PRO A 99 7.75 9.21 -2.53
C PRO A 99 8.86 8.82 -3.53
N PRO A 100 8.85 9.35 -4.76
CA PRO A 100 10.02 9.25 -5.63
C PRO A 100 11.22 9.82 -4.86
N VAL A 101 12.24 8.97 -4.72
CA VAL A 101 13.46 9.15 -3.93
C VAL A 101 13.88 10.63 -3.77
N TYR A 102 13.92 11.10 -2.52
CA TYR A 102 14.71 12.27 -2.13
C TYR A 102 15.73 11.84 -1.06
N TYR A 103 16.93 12.42 -1.17
CA TYR A 103 18.15 12.28 -0.36
C TYR A 103 17.97 12.10 1.18
N PRO A 104 19.00 11.61 1.90
CA PRO A 104 18.84 11.12 3.26
C PRO A 104 18.52 12.26 4.23
N LEU A 105 17.31 12.27 4.77
CA LEU A 105 16.95 13.06 5.94
C LEU A 105 17.36 12.28 7.19
N LEU A 106 18.34 12.82 7.94
CA LEU A 106 18.68 12.32 9.27
C LEU A 106 17.71 12.92 10.29
N PHE A 107 16.71 12.14 10.71
CA PHE A 107 15.84 12.51 11.83
C PHE A 107 16.52 12.10 13.15
N ARG A 108 16.89 13.08 14.00
CA ARG A 108 17.39 12.82 15.36
C ARG A 108 16.20 12.77 16.35
N PRO A 109 16.07 11.72 17.17
CA PRO A 109 14.95 11.58 18.10
C PRO A 109 14.98 12.62 19.22
N TRP A 110 13.79 12.96 19.74
CA TRP A 110 13.54 13.94 20.83
C TRP A 110 14.04 13.50 22.22
N ARG A 111 14.83 12.42 22.28
CA ARG A 111 15.52 11.94 23.49
C ARG A 111 16.96 11.62 23.10
N GLN A 112 17.82 12.62 23.00
CA GLN A 112 19.22 12.38 23.32
C GLN A 112 19.40 12.69 24.81
N LEU A 113 20.12 11.80 25.53
CA LEU A 113 20.82 12.07 26.81
C LEU A 113 20.06 11.85 28.13
N THR A 114 19.74 10.59 28.45
CA THR A 114 19.86 10.01 29.81
C THR A 114 20.08 8.51 29.59
N SER A 115 21.18 7.84 29.92
CA SER A 115 22.21 8.00 30.94
C SER A 115 23.55 7.44 30.44
N LEU A 116 24.64 7.87 31.09
CA LEU A 116 25.96 7.22 31.09
C LEU A 116 25.87 5.76 31.53
#